data_AF-A0A932UDX1-F1
#
_entry.id   AF-A0A932UDX1-F1
#
_cell.length_a   1.000
_cell.length_b   1.000
_cell.length_c   1.000
_cell.angle_alpha   90.00
_cell.angle_beta   90.00
_cell.angle_gamma   90.00
#
_symmetry.space_group_name_H-M   'P 1'
#
loop_
_entity.id
_entity.type
_entity.pdbx_description
1 polymer ?
#
loop_
_entity_poly.entity_id
_entity_poly.type
_entity_poly.pdbx_seq_one_letter_code
_entity_poly.pdbx_strand_id
1 'polypeptide(L)' 'MTFEDIIYEKRGGIAKITINRPEIYNALRTQSFEEIAAAVRDAADDDEVGVIVIT' A
#
# COMPACT_ATOMS: atom_id res chain seq x y z
N MET A 1 7.42 7.86 -2.95
CA MET A 1 6.21 7.99 -3.79
C MET A 1 5.13 8.61 -2.92
N THR A 2 4.43 9.63 -3.41
CA THR A 2 3.27 10.18 -2.70
C THR A 2 2.05 9.46 -3.21
N PHE A 3 1.35 8.76 -2.32
CA PHE A 3 0.10 8.08 -2.62
C PHE A 3 -1.06 8.95 -2.12
N GLU A 4 -2.16 9.01 -2.86
CA GLU A 4 -3.33 9.80 -2.47
C GLU A 4 -4.35 8.96 -1.71
N ASP A 5 -4.58 7.72 -2.15
CA ASP A 5 -5.62 6.84 -1.63
C ASP A 5 -5.10 5.82 -0.61
N ILE A 6 -3.78 5.61 -0.54
CA ILE A 6 -3.15 4.66 0.37
C ILE A 6 -2.06 5.30 1.25
N ILE A 7 -1.85 4.72 2.42
CA ILE A 7 -0.69 4.96 3.27
C ILE A 7 0.21 3.72 3.14
N TYR A 8 1.46 3.95 2.78
CA TYR A 8 2.47 2.90 2.61
C TYR A 8 3.61 3.08 3.62
N GLU A 9 3.81 2.07 4.46
CA GLU A 9 4.82 2.07 5.52
C GLU A 9 5.61 0.76 5.50
N LYS A 10 6.94 0.83 5.69
CA LYS A 10 7.81 -0.35 5.84
C LYS A 10 8.45 -0.34 7.22
N ARG A 11 8.29 -1.42 7.98
CA ARG A 11 8.90 -1.55 9.31
C ARG A 11 9.13 -3.00 9.69
N GLY A 12 10.37 -3.34 10.07
CA GLY A 12 10.71 -4.66 10.60
C GLY A 12 10.45 -5.80 9.62
N GLY A 13 10.70 -5.57 8.33
CA GLY A 13 10.43 -6.52 7.24
C GLY A 13 8.96 -6.72 6.90
N ILE A 14 8.08 -5.83 7.38
CA ILE A 14 6.66 -5.80 7.02
C ILE A 14 6.38 -4.54 6.23
N ALA A 15 5.83 -4.70 5.03
CA ALA A 15 5.24 -3.65 4.24
C ALA A 15 3.74 -3.56 4.55
N LYS A 16 3.30 -2.45 5.13
CA LYS A 16 1.90 -2.18 5.45
C LYS A 16 1.33 -1.19 4.45
N ILE A 17 0.27 -1.60 3.76
CA ILE A 17 -0.50 -0.79 2.84
C ILE A 17 -1.89 -0.60 3.46
N THR A 18 -2.23 0.64 3.81
CA THR A 18 -3.53 1.00 4.39
C THR A 18 -4.33 1.81 3.39
N ILE A 19 -5.53 1.36 3.04
CA ILE A 19 -6.44 2.15 2.20
C ILE A 19 -7.00 3.28 3.07
N ASN A 20 -6.71 4.51 2.70
CA ASN A 20 -7.03 5.70 3.48
C ASN A 20 -8.06 6.58 2.76
N ARG A 21 -9.25 6.03 2.54
CA ARG A 21 -10.40 6.74 1.95
C ARG A 21 -11.64 6.62 2.83
N PRO A 22 -11.55 7.06 4.11
CA PRO A 22 -12.62 6.86 5.09
C PRO A 22 -13.93 7.53 4.68
N GLU A 23 -13.88 8.61 3.89
CA GLU A 23 -15.04 9.37 3.42
C GLU A 23 -15.98 8.57 2.52
N ILE A 24 -15.50 7.49 1.92
CA ILE A 24 -16.29 6.57 1.09
C ILE A 24 -16.12 5.11 1.52
N TYR A 25 -15.86 4.87 2.81
CA TYR A 25 -15.70 3.52 3.38
C TYR A 25 -14.64 2.67 2.66
N ASN A 26 -13.51 3.29 2.29
CA ASN A 26 -12.39 2.64 1.60
C ASN A 26 -12.76 2.01 0.25
N ALA A 27 -13.80 2.53 -0.43
CA ALA A 27 -14.15 2.07 -1.76
C ALA A 27 -12.96 2.28 -2.73
N LEU A 28 -12.60 1.19 -3.42
CA LEU A 28 -11.49 1.18 -4.36
C LEU A 28 -11.90 1.81 -5.69
N ARG A 29 -11.03 2.66 -6.24
CA ARG A 29 -11.11 3.13 -7.64
C ARG A 29 -9.88 2.65 -8.41
N THR A 30 -9.87 2.84 -9.73
CA THR A 30 -8.73 2.49 -10.59
C THR A 30 -7.41 3.03 -10.04
N GLN A 31 -7.40 4.29 -9.60
CA GLN A 31 -6.22 4.90 -8.98
C GLN A 31 -5.75 4.14 -7.72
N SER A 32 -6.67 3.78 -6.81
CA SER A 32 -6.30 3.02 -5.61
C SER A 32 -5.67 1.67 -5.98
N PHE A 33 -6.15 1.00 -7.02
CA PHE A 33 -5.52 -0.24 -7.53
C PHE A 33 -4.12 -0.01 -8.09
N GLU A 34 -3.91 1.06 -8.86
CA GLU A 34 -2.60 1.42 -9.40
C GLU A 34 -1.60 1.74 -8.27
N GLU A 35 -2.04 2.47 -7.25
CA GLU A 35 -1.23 2.80 -6.07
C GLU A 35 -0.88 1.55 -5.26
N ILE A 36 -1.84 0.66 -5.01
CA ILE A 36 -1.58 -0.62 -4.34
C ILE A 36 -0.60 -1.46 -5.15
N ALA A 37 -0.77 -1.55 -6.47
CA ALA A 37 0.14 -2.30 -7.33
C ALA A 37 1.56 -1.72 -7.31
N ALA A 38 1.70 -0.39 -7.28
CA ALA A 38 2.99 0.27 -7.15
C ALA A 38 3.64 -0.01 -5.79
N ALA A 39 2.88 0.07 -4.69
CA ALA A 39 3.39 -0.24 -3.35
C ALA A 39 3.77 -1.71 -3.18
N VAL A 40 3.02 -2.63 -3.78
CA VAL A 40 3.35 -4.07 -3.78
C VAL A 40 4.63 -4.33 -4.58
N ARG A 41 4.83 -3.67 -5.73
CA ARG A 41 6.09 -3.80 -6.50
C ARG A 41 7.29 -3.27 -5.70
N ASP A 42 7.16 -2.08 -5.10
CA ASP A 42 8.21 -1.52 -4.24
C ASP A 42 8.55 -2.46 -3.07
N ALA A 43 7.55 -3.07 -2.45
CA ALA A 43 7.74 -4.04 -1.39
C ALA A 43 8.36 -5.36 -1.87
N ALA A 44 8.07 -5.78 -3.11
CA ALA A 44 8.63 -7.01 -3.69
C ALA A 44 10.09 -6.85 -4.14
N ASP A 45 10.50 -5.63 -4.51
CA ASP A 45 11.88 -5.29 -4.88
C ASP A 45 12.78 -5.03 -3.64
N ASP A 46 12.19 -5.00 -2.44
CA ASP A 46 12.88 -4.74 -1.18
C ASP A 46 13.20 -6.05 -0.44
N ASP A 47 14.46 -6.49 -0.50
CA ASP A 47 14.93 -7.74 0.12
C ASP A 47 14.76 -7.79 1.65
N GLU A 48 14.54 -6.65 2.32
CA GLU A 48 14.24 -6.62 3.76
C GLU A 48 12.77 -6.98 4.06
N VAL A 49 11.87 -6.86 3.08
CA VAL A 49 10.43 -7.11 3.24
C VAL A 49 10.11 -8.59 3.03
N GLY A 50 9.65 -9.26 4.07
CA GLY A 50 9.20 -10.65 4.01
C GLY A 50 7.67 -10.81 3.95
N VAL A 51 6.91 -9.79 4.33
CA VAL A 51 5.45 -9.85 4.44
C VAL A 51 4.80 -8.54 4.00
N ILE A 52 3.71 -8.64 3.24
CA ILE A 52 2.85 -7.51 2.88
C ILE A 52 1.51 -7.67 3.59
N VAL A 53 1.08 -6.61 4.28
CA VAL A 53 -0.23 -6.52 4.93
C VAL A 53 -1.04 -5.42 4.25
N ILE A 54 -2.25 -5.75 3.80
CA ILE A 54 -3.20 -4.81 3.19
C ILE A 54 -4.39 -4.68 4.14
N THR A 55 -4.76 -3.46 4.50
CA THR A 55 -5.86 -3.15 5.43
C THR A 55 -6.64 -1.90 5.06
#